data_AF-A0A8S4MPR0-F1
#
_entry.id   AF-A0A8S4MPR0-F1
#
_cell.length_a   1.000
_cell.length_b   1.000
_cell.length_c   1.000
_cell.angle_alpha   90.00
_cell.angle_beta   90.00
_cell.angle_gamma   90.00
#
_symmetry.space_group_name_H-M   'P 1'
#
loop_
_entity.id
_entity.type
_entity.pdbx_description
1 polymer ?
#
loop_
_entity_poly.entity_id
_entity_poly.type
_entity_poly.pdbx_seq_one_letter_code
_entity_poly.pdbx_strand_id
1 'polypeptide(L)'
;MRRLGLALNLTDFSQVEDSQHAEIKVQTLYSILRPILDRLLPLKKGKVTSQDKAWITPRIKGLIAERQKAFMSGETNGYNKLRNKVQYCLKRAKRSFFKKEVGQMKLGGTHWFSTVKALIGASKPRGKQYASHCCRHECTV
;
A
#
# COMPACT_ATOMS: atom_id res chain seq x y z
N MET A 1 6.74 12.45 -2.98
CA MET A 1 7.62 12.71 -4.15
C MET A 1 8.84 13.63 -3.87
N ARG A 2 8.75 14.69 -3.05
CA ARG A 2 9.85 15.66 -2.82
C ARG A 2 11.25 15.09 -2.48
N ARG A 3 11.34 14.00 -1.72
CA ARG A 3 12.63 13.43 -1.30
C ARG A 3 13.44 12.81 -2.44
N LEU A 4 12.76 12.25 -3.45
CA LEU A 4 13.43 11.70 -4.64
C LEU A 4 14.00 12.84 -5.48
N GLY A 5 13.23 13.89 -5.73
CA GLY A 5 13.69 15.06 -6.50
C GLY A 5 14.91 15.72 -5.86
N LEU A 6 14.91 15.89 -4.53
CA LEU A 6 16.09 16.40 -3.82
C LEU A 6 17.29 15.46 -3.94
N ALA A 7 17.09 14.14 -3.78
CA ALA A 7 18.18 13.18 -3.88
C ALA A 7 18.81 13.18 -5.28
N LEU A 8 17.99 13.21 -6.33
CA LEU A 8 18.48 13.29 -7.71
C LEU A 8 19.26 14.59 -7.96
N ASN A 9 18.75 15.74 -7.51
CA ASN A 9 19.42 17.03 -7.71
C ASN A 9 20.76 17.17 -6.95
N LEU A 10 20.95 16.42 -5.87
CA LEU A 10 22.20 16.42 -5.10
C LEU A 10 23.19 15.35 -5.59
N THR A 11 22.77 14.48 -6.50
CA THR A 11 23.61 13.42 -7.03
C THR A 11 24.45 13.98 -8.16
N ASP A 12 25.74 13.69 -8.15
CA ASP A 12 26.64 14.04 -9.24
C ASP A 12 26.47 13.04 -10.40
N PHE A 13 26.20 13.57 -11.60
CA PHE A 13 26.04 12.81 -12.83
C PHE A 13 27.16 13.07 -13.85
N SER A 14 28.21 13.81 -13.48
CA SER A 14 29.38 14.08 -14.32
C SER A 14 29.91 12.79 -14.98
N GLN A 15 30.03 11.71 -14.21
CA GLN A 15 30.48 10.39 -14.67
C GLN A 15 29.63 9.77 -15.78
N VAL A 16 28.35 10.14 -15.88
CA VAL A 16 27.43 9.71 -16.95
C VAL A 16 27.64 10.54 -18.22
N GLU A 17 27.99 11.81 -18.07
CA GLU A 17 28.21 12.73 -19.20
C GLU A 17 29.54 12.47 -19.92
N ASP A 18 30.59 12.13 -19.14
CA ASP A 18 31.97 11.95 -19.61
C ASP A 18 32.22 10.68 -20.46
N SER A 19 31.32 9.71 -20.43
CA SER A 19 31.51 8.43 -21.16
C SER A 19 31.21 8.57 -22.66
N GLN A 20 32.03 8.04 -23.57
CA GLN A 20 31.74 8.14 -25.02
C GLN A 20 30.65 7.18 -25.53
N HIS A 21 30.48 6.01 -24.89
CA HIS A 21 29.55 4.98 -25.34
C HIS A 21 28.22 5.05 -24.61
N ALA A 22 27.11 5.06 -25.36
CA ALA A 22 25.76 5.14 -24.82
C ALA A 22 25.44 4.01 -23.82
N GLU A 23 25.95 2.81 -24.06
CA GLU A 23 25.75 1.65 -23.19
C GLU A 23 26.38 1.84 -21.81
N ILE A 24 27.60 2.41 -21.77
CA ILE A 24 28.28 2.74 -20.52
C ILE A 24 27.51 3.83 -19.76
N LYS A 25 26.99 4.85 -20.46
CA LYS A 25 26.16 5.89 -19.82
C LYS A 25 24.95 5.31 -19.11
N VAL A 26 24.24 4.41 -19.79
CA VAL A 26 23.04 3.77 -19.24
C VAL A 26 23.41 2.92 -18.02
N GLN A 27 24.50 2.17 -18.09
CA GLN A 27 24.93 1.30 -17.00
C GLN A 27 25.37 2.09 -15.75
N THR A 28 26.14 3.17 -15.95
CA THR A 28 26.54 4.11 -14.88
C THR A 28 25.33 4.83 -14.28
N LEU A 29 24.37 5.24 -15.12
CA LEU A 29 23.13 5.83 -14.62
C LEU A 29 22.35 4.84 -13.76
N TYR A 30 22.24 3.58 -14.19
CA TYR A 30 21.56 2.56 -13.39
C TYR A 30 22.28 2.25 -12.08
N SER A 31 23.61 2.23 -12.06
CA SER A 31 24.38 1.97 -10.84
C SER A 31 24.21 3.08 -9.80
N ILE A 32 24.06 4.34 -10.23
CA ILE A 32 23.76 5.48 -9.38
C ILE A 32 22.30 5.47 -8.91
N LEU A 33 21.35 5.24 -9.82
CA LEU A 33 19.93 5.35 -9.51
C LEU A 33 19.40 4.20 -8.64
N ARG A 34 19.87 2.95 -8.84
CA ARG A 34 19.38 1.78 -8.09
C ARG A 34 19.41 1.98 -6.57
N PRO A 35 20.54 2.34 -5.94
CA PRO A 35 20.61 2.50 -4.49
C PRO A 35 19.73 3.66 -3.97
N ILE A 36 19.58 4.74 -4.74
CA ILE A 36 18.69 5.86 -4.40
C ILE A 36 17.24 5.37 -4.39
N LEU A 37 16.83 4.62 -5.42
CA LEU A 37 15.50 4.06 -5.55
C LEU A 37 15.23 3.01 -4.46
N ASP A 38 16.15 2.10 -4.19
CA ASP A 38 15.97 1.06 -3.17
C ASP A 38 15.83 1.66 -1.76
N ARG A 39 16.58 2.74 -1.47
CA ARG A 39 16.50 3.44 -0.18
C ARG A 39 15.21 4.24 -0.03
N LEU A 40 14.79 4.96 -1.05
CA LEU A 40 13.65 5.89 -0.96
C LEU A 40 12.31 5.26 -1.33
N LEU A 41 12.33 4.24 -2.19
CA LEU A 41 11.17 3.57 -2.77
C LEU A 41 11.34 2.05 -2.73
N PRO A 42 11.53 1.45 -1.54
CA PRO A 42 11.75 0.01 -1.43
C PRO A 42 10.56 -0.76 -2.00
N LEU A 43 10.84 -1.71 -2.90
CA LEU A 43 9.85 -2.65 -3.41
C LEU A 43 9.40 -3.59 -2.29
N LYS A 44 8.20 -3.37 -1.75
CA LYS A 44 7.58 -4.26 -0.78
C LYS A 44 6.65 -5.24 -1.49
N LYS A 45 6.99 -6.54 -1.48
CA LYS A 45 6.10 -7.61 -1.92
C LYS A 45 5.21 -8.03 -0.74
N GLY A 46 3.91 -8.18 -0.98
CA GLY A 46 2.95 -8.60 0.04
C GLY A 46 2.04 -9.70 -0.48
N LYS A 47 1.85 -10.76 0.31
CA LYS A 47 0.91 -11.84 -0.02
C LYS A 47 -0.53 -11.39 0.30
N VAL A 48 -1.39 -11.41 -0.72
CA VAL A 48 -2.83 -11.24 -0.56
C VAL A 48 -3.44 -12.63 -0.55
N THR A 49 -4.18 -12.96 0.50
CA THR A 49 -4.89 -14.23 0.64
C THR A 49 -6.35 -13.98 0.26
N SER A 50 -7.00 -14.93 -0.40
CA SER A 50 -8.42 -14.84 -0.82
C SER A 50 -9.40 -14.65 0.33
N GLN A 51 -8.98 -14.91 1.58
CA GLN A 51 -9.75 -14.70 2.80
C GLN A 51 -9.67 -13.27 3.35
N ASP A 52 -8.76 -12.43 2.82
CA ASP A 52 -8.67 -11.05 3.26
C ASP A 52 -9.91 -10.27 2.85
N LYS A 53 -10.40 -9.45 3.77
CA LYS A 53 -11.48 -8.50 3.48
C LYS A 53 -11.01 -7.52 2.41
N ALA A 54 -11.88 -7.18 1.46
CA ALA A 54 -11.54 -6.33 0.32
C ALA A 54 -10.96 -4.94 0.70
N TRP A 55 -11.26 -4.44 1.89
CA TRP A 55 -10.72 -3.18 2.43
C TRP A 55 -9.38 -3.32 3.19
N ILE A 56 -8.84 -4.54 3.34
CA ILE A 56 -7.53 -4.78 3.96
C ILE A 56 -6.47 -4.69 2.86
N THR A 57 -5.78 -3.56 2.82
CA THR A 57 -4.68 -3.34 1.87
C THR A 57 -3.37 -3.94 2.41
N PRO A 58 -2.39 -4.25 1.53
CA PRO A 58 -1.06 -4.69 1.96
C PRO A 58 -0.38 -3.73 2.95
N ARG A 59 -0.63 -2.42 2.81
CA ARG A 59 -0.16 -1.40 3.76
C ARG A 59 -0.76 -1.60 5.15
N ILE A 60 -2.05 -1.86 5.25
CA ILE A 60 -2.72 -2.12 6.54
C ILE A 60 -2.18 -3.41 7.16
N LYS A 61 -1.96 -4.46 6.38
CA LYS A 61 -1.30 -5.69 6.86
C LYS A 61 0.10 -5.42 7.39
N GLY A 62 0.90 -4.62 6.69
CA GLY A 62 2.22 -4.21 7.15
C GLY A 62 2.16 -3.49 8.50
N LEU A 63 1.24 -2.54 8.67
CA LEU A 63 1.05 -1.84 9.95
C LEU A 63 0.58 -2.77 11.07
N ILE A 64 -0.27 -3.77 10.76
CA ILE A 64 -0.68 -4.79 11.74
C ILE A 64 0.53 -5.62 12.18
N ALA A 65 1.39 -6.01 11.24
CA ALA A 65 2.62 -6.76 11.53
C ALA A 65 3.62 -5.93 12.36
N GLU A 66 3.84 -4.66 12.01
CA GLU A 66 4.68 -3.73 12.78
C GLU A 66 4.14 -3.57 14.21
N ARG A 67 2.82 -3.39 14.37
CA ARG A 67 2.18 -3.32 15.68
C ARG A 67 2.37 -4.62 16.47
N GLN A 68 2.23 -5.78 15.82
CA GLN A 68 2.43 -7.08 16.46
C GLN A 68 3.88 -7.23 16.93
N LYS A 69 4.85 -6.80 16.12
CA LYS A 69 6.26 -6.79 16.49
C LYS A 69 6.53 -5.89 17.69
N ALA A 70 5.98 -4.66 17.71
CA ALA A 70 6.12 -3.74 18.84
C ALA A 70 5.49 -4.28 20.14
N PHE A 71 4.38 -5.01 20.03
CA PHE A 71 3.78 -5.72 21.16
C PHE A 71 4.70 -6.82 21.68
N MET A 72 5.24 -7.66 20.80
CA MET A 72 6.16 -8.74 21.16
C MET A 72 7.49 -8.24 21.75
N SER A 73 7.97 -7.06 21.32
CA SER A 73 9.19 -6.46 21.85
C SER A 73 8.99 -5.68 23.16
N GLY A 74 7.77 -5.61 23.69
CA GLY A 74 7.46 -4.85 24.92
C GLY A 74 7.55 -3.33 24.77
N GLU A 75 7.56 -2.80 23.53
CA GLU A 75 7.68 -1.36 23.29
C GLU A 75 6.31 -0.68 23.37
N THR A 76 5.87 -0.34 24.60
CA THR A 76 4.52 0.19 24.87
C THR A 76 4.18 1.46 24.08
N ASN A 77 5.12 2.41 23.98
CA ASN A 77 4.91 3.66 23.27
C ASN A 77 4.78 3.47 21.75
N GLY A 78 5.66 2.66 21.16
CA GLY A 78 5.58 2.28 19.74
C GLY A 78 4.28 1.53 19.43
N TYR A 79 3.91 0.59 20.29
CA TYR A 79 2.66 -0.16 20.18
C TYR A 79 1.43 0.76 20.19
N ASN A 80 1.31 1.69 21.13
CA ASN A 80 0.16 2.59 21.24
C ASN A 80 0.00 3.47 19.99
N LYS A 81 1.11 4.03 19.48
CA LYS A 81 1.13 4.80 18.23
C LYS A 81 0.68 3.94 17.04
N LEU A 82 1.21 2.73 16.92
CA LEU A 82 0.87 1.81 15.84
C LEU A 82 -0.59 1.33 15.93
N ARG A 83 -1.10 1.06 17.13
CA ARG A 83 -2.50 0.70 17.37
C ARG A 83 -3.45 1.77 16.85
N ASN A 84 -3.21 3.03 17.23
CA ASN A 84 -4.03 4.16 16.80
C ASN A 84 -3.97 4.36 15.28
N LYS A 85 -2.76 4.26 14.71
CA LYS A 85 -2.54 4.36 13.26
C LYS A 85 -3.26 3.25 12.48
N VAL A 86 -3.18 2.01 12.95
CA VAL A 86 -3.91 0.86 12.38
C VAL A 86 -5.41 1.09 12.45
N GLN A 87 -5.93 1.50 13.61
CA GLN A 87 -7.37 1.74 13.79
C GLN A 87 -7.89 2.85 12.86
N TYR A 88 -7.15 3.95 12.74
CA TYR A 88 -7.47 5.03 11.81
C TYR A 88 -7.50 4.53 10.37
N CYS A 89 -6.45 3.83 9.93
CA CYS A 89 -6.37 3.30 8.57
C CYS A 89 -7.52 2.32 8.27
N LEU A 90 -7.85 1.43 9.21
CA LEU A 90 -8.96 0.48 9.07
C LEU A 90 -10.31 1.19 8.96
N LYS A 91 -10.58 2.18 9.82
CA LYS A 91 -11.83 2.97 9.76
C LYS A 91 -11.97 3.67 8.41
N ARG A 92 -10.90 4.32 7.94
CA ARG A 92 -10.88 5.02 6.66
C ARG A 92 -11.06 4.07 5.48
N ALA A 93 -10.35 2.94 5.47
CA ALA A 93 -10.44 1.95 4.40
C ALA A 93 -11.82 1.31 4.32
N LYS A 94 -12.40 0.91 5.47
CA LYS A 94 -13.77 0.42 5.55
C LYS A 94 -14.76 1.44 5.02
N ARG A 95 -14.69 2.70 5.49
CA ARG A 95 -15.61 3.77 5.05
C ARG A 95 -15.52 3.99 3.54
N SER A 96 -14.32 4.08 3.00
CA SER A 96 -14.10 4.27 1.56
C SER A 96 -14.67 3.12 0.74
N PHE A 97 -14.40 1.88 1.17
CA PHE A 97 -14.92 0.69 0.53
C PHE A 97 -16.45 0.65 0.53
N PHE A 98 -17.09 0.82 1.69
CA PHE A 98 -18.55 0.81 1.76
C PHE A 98 -19.19 1.98 1.00
N LYS A 99 -18.60 3.19 1.05
CA LYS A 99 -19.08 4.32 0.25
C LYS A 99 -19.07 4.01 -1.24
N LYS A 100 -18.02 3.33 -1.72
CA LYS A 100 -17.91 2.90 -3.12
C LYS A 100 -18.92 1.80 -3.45
N GLU A 101 -18.96 0.72 -2.67
CA GLU A 101 -19.83 -0.43 -2.93
C GLU A 101 -21.30 -0.03 -2.88
N VAL A 102 -21.72 0.70 -1.84
CA VAL A 102 -23.10 1.17 -1.69
C VAL A 102 -23.46 2.17 -2.79
N GLY A 103 -22.54 3.07 -3.16
CA GLY A 103 -22.78 4.03 -4.25
C GLY A 103 -22.90 3.38 -5.63
N GLN A 104 -22.27 2.23 -5.85
CA GLN A 104 -22.35 1.47 -7.10
C GLN A 104 -23.49 0.44 -7.12
N MET A 105 -24.22 0.32 -6.00
CA MET A 105 -25.24 -0.69 -5.83
C MET A 105 -26.58 -0.20 -6.37
N LYS A 106 -27.20 -0.99 -7.26
CA LYS A 106 -28.59 -0.76 -7.64
C LYS A 106 -29.47 -1.01 -6.41
N LEU A 107 -30.16 0.02 -5.94
CA LEU A 107 -31.09 -0.03 -4.81
C LEU A 107 -32.34 -0.80 -5.25
N GLY A 108 -32.40 -2.10 -4.97
CA GLY A 108 -33.60 -2.90 -5.20
C GLY A 108 -33.36 -4.41 -5.39
N GLY A 109 -34.23 -5.23 -4.79
CA GLY A 109 -34.34 -6.67 -5.03
C GLY A 109 -33.41 -7.57 -4.21
N THR A 110 -33.49 -8.89 -4.46
CA THR A 110 -32.72 -9.97 -3.81
C THR A 110 -31.19 -9.75 -3.91
N HIS A 111 -30.75 -9.00 -4.92
CA HIS A 111 -29.36 -8.61 -5.11
C HIS A 111 -28.82 -7.79 -3.91
N TRP A 112 -29.59 -6.83 -3.40
CA TRP A 112 -29.25 -6.04 -2.21
C TRP A 112 -28.89 -6.93 -1.02
N PHE A 113 -29.83 -7.79 -0.64
CA PHE A 113 -29.65 -8.69 0.50
C PHE A 113 -28.51 -9.70 0.29
N SER A 114 -28.33 -10.20 -0.93
CA SER A 114 -27.24 -11.15 -1.23
C SER A 114 -25.86 -10.51 -1.08
N THR A 115 -25.68 -9.27 -1.54
CA THR A 115 -24.40 -8.56 -1.41
C THR A 115 -24.16 -8.13 0.03
N VAL A 116 -25.17 -7.67 0.76
CA VAL A 116 -25.02 -7.36 2.20
C VAL A 116 -24.58 -8.59 2.97
N LYS A 117 -25.20 -9.76 2.73
CA LYS A 117 -24.77 -11.04 3.33
C LYS A 117 -23.32 -11.40 2.96
N ALA A 118 -22.89 -11.15 1.73
CA ALA A 118 -21.50 -11.37 1.32
C ALA A 118 -20.52 -10.41 2.02
N LEU A 119 -20.89 -9.14 2.18
CA LEU A 119 -20.06 -8.10 2.81
C LEU A 119 -19.81 -8.35 4.30
N ILE A 120 -20.82 -8.85 5.01
CA ILE A 120 -20.70 -9.19 6.44
C ILE A 120 -20.10 -10.59 6.67
N GLY A 121 -19.84 -11.35 5.60
CA GLY A 121 -19.28 -12.70 5.68
C GLY A 121 -20.30 -13.79 6.01
N ALA A 122 -21.60 -13.49 5.94
CA ALA A 122 -22.69 -14.47 6.11
C ALA A 122 -22.92 -15.32 4.84
N SER A 123 -22.27 -15.00 3.72
CA SER A 123 -22.28 -15.81 2.50
C SER A 123 -20.99 -15.60 1.69
N LYS A 124 -20.61 -16.56 0.84
CA LYS A 124 -19.47 -16.41 -0.07
C LYS A 124 -19.81 -15.39 -1.16
N PRO A 125 -18.95 -14.39 -1.46
CA PRO A 125 -19.19 -13.48 -2.57
C PRO A 125 -19.20 -14.28 -3.89
N ARG A 126 -20.27 -14.12 -4.67
CA ARG A 126 -20.38 -14.72 -6.01
C ARG A 126 -19.40 -13.99 -6.94
N GLY A 127 -18.30 -14.64 -7.28
CA GLY A 127 -17.46 -14.35 -8.43
C GLY A 127 -17.06 -12.88 -8.59
N LYS A 128 -16.06 -12.44 -7.83
CA LYS A 128 -15.08 -11.41 -8.21
C LYS A 128 -14.01 -11.38 -7.13
N GLN A 129 -12.85 -11.97 -7.43
CA GLN A 129 -11.64 -11.67 -6.68
C GLN A 129 -11.46 -10.16 -6.73
N TYR A 130 -11.42 -9.50 -5.57
CA TYR A 130 -11.15 -8.08 -5.50
C TYR A 130 -9.69 -7.88 -5.95
N ALA A 131 -9.54 -7.59 -7.25
CA ALA A 131 -8.28 -7.22 -7.84
C ALA A 131 -7.70 -6.06 -7.02
N SER A 132 -6.45 -6.23 -6.61
CA SER A 132 -5.68 -5.30 -5.83
C SER A 132 -5.58 -3.96 -6.55
N HIS A 133 -6.51 -3.05 -6.30
CA HIS A 133 -6.26 -1.64 -6.56
C HIS A 133 -5.23 -1.16 -5.54
N CYS A 134 -4.00 -0.99 -6.02
CA CYS A 134 -2.92 -0.35 -5.30
C CYS A 134 -3.29 1.12 -5.08
N CYS A 135 -4.09 1.42 -4.05
CA CYS A 135 -4.43 2.80 -3.69
C CYS A 135 -3.18 3.50 -3.16
N ARG A 136 -2.47 4.16 -4.07
CA ARG A 136 -1.41 5.15 -3.81
C ARG A 136 -2.04 6.45 -3.31
N HIS A 137 -2.69 6.42 -2.15
CA HIS A 137 -3.15 7.64 -1.49
C HIS A 137 -2.25 7.90 -0.29
N GLU A 138 -1.32 8.84 -0.48
CA GLU A 138 -0.50 9.45 0.54
C GLU A 138 -1.41 9.93 1.67
N CYS A 139 -1.39 9.23 2.81
CA CYS A 139 -1.79 9.82 4.08
C CYS A 139 -0.52 10.44 4.64
N THR A 140 -0.30 11.70 4.28
CA THR A 140 0.62 12.59 5.00
C THR A 140 0.16 12.72 6.44
N VAL A 141 1.15 12.71 7.34
CA VAL A 141 1.00 13.06 8.76
C VAL A 141 0.70 14.54 8.85
#